data_AF-A0A849M9B2-F1
#
_entry.id   AF-A0A849M9B2-F1
#
_cell.length_a   1.000
_cell.length_b   1.000
_cell.length_c   1.000
_cell.angle_alpha   90.00
_cell.angle_beta   90.00
_cell.angle_gamma   90.00
#
_symmetry.space_group_name_H-M   'P 1'
#
loop_
_entity.id
_entity.type
_entity.pdbx_description
1 polymer ?
#
loop_
_entity_poly.entity_id
_entity_poly.type
_entity_poly.pdbx_seq_one_letter_code
_entity_poly.pdbx_strand_id
1 'polypeptide(L)'
;MIYKKTYKSHSMLNKRATNSTERIDTLRKKFNNCLKDKFKDIVVYCVGSIGRGEVGNVSNLDLFILSKHEQKDISKLDELLLLAEIININQQLDYPDFSNDGRFLKVYSLKDMLGKLDSPLDDYENSFTARMLLLLESKAIHNNELYETFIVEIVDHYFRDKKDTDKFKPLFLLNDILRYWRTLCLNYEKTRNDKIKPWRKKNINLKYSRMLTIFGTILPIVALPVKNRDQFIELTKLTPLERFSYGLDIIGSYKTDKDYQKFLDLYENFLFCKENEKKEELTEKCRCNAENFSDYIYGALMHESINNELKKYWCCSLCIFYF
;
A
#
# COMPACT_ATOMS: atom_id res chain seq x y z
N MET A 1 0.01 -4.10 24.33
CA MET A 1 -0.50 -3.87 22.97
C MET A 1 -1.91 -3.31 23.06
N ILE A 2 -2.03 -2.05 23.46
CA ILE A 2 -3.32 -1.38 23.67
C ILE A 2 -3.89 -0.99 22.30
N TYR A 3 -3.12 -0.31 21.45
CA TYR A 3 -3.58 0.22 20.17
C TYR A 3 -4.05 -0.88 19.21
N LYS A 4 -3.32 -2.00 19.10
CA LYS A 4 -3.80 -3.15 18.30
C LYS A 4 -5.15 -3.69 18.79
N LYS A 5 -5.35 -3.75 20.11
CA LYS A 5 -6.63 -4.22 20.69
C LYS A 5 -7.76 -3.24 20.36
N THR A 6 -7.49 -1.96 20.49
CA THR A 6 -8.42 -0.86 20.17
C THR A 6 -8.83 -0.90 18.71
N TYR A 7 -7.88 -0.98 17.77
CA TYR A 7 -8.15 -1.16 16.35
C TYR A 7 -9.00 -2.40 16.08
N LYS A 8 -8.64 -3.57 16.64
CA LYS A 8 -9.42 -4.80 16.46
C LYS A 8 -10.84 -4.71 17.03
N SER A 9 -11.06 -3.90 18.07
CA SER A 9 -12.38 -3.69 18.66
C SER A 9 -13.26 -2.68 17.89
N HIS A 10 -12.68 -1.93 16.95
CA HIS A 10 -13.43 -0.92 16.19
C HIS A 10 -14.37 -1.57 15.18
N SER A 11 -15.67 -1.60 15.50
CA SER A 11 -16.69 -2.41 14.81
C SER A 11 -16.75 -2.21 13.29
N MET A 12 -16.78 -0.97 12.82
CA MET A 12 -16.94 -0.66 11.39
C MET A 12 -15.68 -1.02 10.57
N LEU A 13 -14.49 -0.67 11.05
CA LEU A 13 -13.22 -1.04 10.41
C LEU A 13 -13.01 -2.55 10.42
N ASN A 14 -13.37 -3.25 11.51
CA ASN A 14 -13.31 -4.71 11.56
C ASN A 14 -14.27 -5.34 10.53
N LYS A 15 -15.50 -4.83 10.41
CA LYS A 15 -16.43 -5.27 9.35
C LYS A 15 -15.83 -5.10 7.94
N ARG A 16 -15.17 -3.98 7.66
CA ARG A 16 -14.48 -3.74 6.37
C ARG A 16 -13.34 -4.74 6.14
N ALA A 17 -12.56 -5.05 7.16
CA ALA A 17 -11.48 -6.03 7.09
C ALA A 17 -12.00 -7.45 6.81
N THR A 18 -13.09 -7.86 7.47
CA THR A 18 -13.77 -9.14 7.22
C THR A 18 -14.27 -9.22 5.78
N ASN A 19 -15.01 -8.20 5.31
CA ASN A 19 -15.50 -8.14 3.94
C ASN A 19 -14.34 -8.20 2.91
N SER A 20 -13.21 -7.56 3.22
CA SER A 20 -12.04 -7.58 2.35
C SER A 20 -11.42 -8.98 2.26
N THR A 21 -11.37 -9.68 3.39
CA THR A 21 -10.88 -11.06 3.47
C THR A 21 -11.77 -12.00 2.64
N GLU A 22 -13.09 -11.90 2.78
CA GLU A 22 -14.05 -12.69 1.99
C GLU A 22 -13.92 -12.44 0.48
N ARG A 23 -13.71 -11.18 0.08
CA ARG A 23 -13.45 -10.84 -1.32
C ARG A 23 -12.13 -11.39 -1.82
N ILE A 24 -11.06 -11.31 -1.04
CA ILE A 24 -9.76 -11.90 -1.38
C ILE A 24 -9.90 -13.41 -1.55
N ASP A 25 -10.64 -14.10 -0.68
CA ASP A 25 -10.83 -15.55 -0.78
C ASP A 25 -11.66 -15.94 -2.00
N THR A 26 -12.67 -15.12 -2.36
CA THR A 26 -13.43 -15.29 -3.60
C THR A 26 -12.53 -15.11 -4.83
N LEU A 27 -11.70 -14.06 -4.85
CA LEU A 27 -10.72 -13.82 -5.91
C LEU A 27 -9.73 -14.98 -6.01
N ARG A 28 -9.18 -15.44 -4.89
CA ARG A 28 -8.25 -16.58 -4.85
C ARG A 28 -8.85 -17.83 -5.45
N LYS A 29 -10.09 -18.18 -5.07
CA LYS A 29 -10.79 -19.33 -5.65
C LYS A 29 -10.92 -19.17 -7.17
N LYS A 30 -11.38 -18.01 -7.63
CA LYS A 30 -11.63 -17.78 -9.06
C LYS A 30 -10.33 -17.76 -9.89
N PHE A 31 -9.31 -17.01 -9.45
CA PHE A 31 -8.02 -16.91 -10.11
C PHE A 31 -7.28 -18.25 -10.12
N ASN A 32 -7.27 -19.00 -9.02
CA ASN A 32 -6.61 -20.30 -9.00
C ASN A 32 -7.31 -21.32 -9.90
N ASN A 33 -8.64 -21.28 -10.02
CA ASN A 33 -9.35 -22.17 -10.93
C ASN A 33 -9.05 -21.86 -12.42
N CYS A 34 -8.86 -20.58 -12.76
CA CYS A 34 -8.59 -20.18 -14.15
C CYS A 34 -7.10 -20.24 -14.53
N LEU A 35 -6.18 -19.96 -13.60
CA LEU A 35 -4.78 -19.66 -13.93
C LEU A 35 -3.76 -20.70 -13.46
N LYS A 36 -4.05 -21.52 -12.44
CA LYS A 36 -3.04 -22.33 -11.71
C LYS A 36 -2.19 -23.24 -12.58
N ASP A 37 -2.78 -23.94 -13.53
CA ASP A 37 -2.04 -24.91 -14.35
C ASP A 37 -1.30 -24.26 -15.52
N LYS A 38 -1.84 -23.14 -16.04
CA LYS A 38 -1.31 -22.47 -17.23
C LYS A 38 -0.27 -21.39 -16.91
N PHE A 39 -0.40 -20.74 -15.76
CA PHE A 39 0.40 -19.57 -15.38
C PHE A 39 1.11 -19.75 -14.03
N LYS A 40 1.68 -20.93 -13.79
CA LYS A 40 2.42 -21.31 -12.56
C LYS A 40 3.61 -20.41 -12.18
N ASP A 41 4.10 -19.64 -13.15
CA ASP A 41 5.26 -18.77 -13.02
C ASP A 41 4.88 -17.28 -12.86
N ILE A 42 3.58 -17.03 -12.66
CA ILE A 42 2.98 -15.73 -12.49
C ILE A 42 2.41 -15.59 -11.09
N VAL A 43 2.56 -14.40 -10.53
CA VAL A 43 1.89 -13.93 -9.32
C VAL A 43 0.90 -12.84 -9.73
N VAL A 44 -0.32 -12.93 -9.22
CA VAL A 44 -1.29 -11.82 -9.29
C VAL A 44 -1.59 -11.37 -7.87
N TYR A 45 -1.45 -10.08 -7.62
CA TYR A 45 -1.77 -9.47 -6.34
C TYR A 45 -2.71 -8.29 -6.51
N CYS A 46 -3.62 -8.15 -5.56
CA CYS A 46 -4.49 -6.99 -5.48
C CYS A 46 -3.89 -5.93 -4.56
N VAL A 47 -4.17 -4.66 -4.86
CA VAL A 47 -3.76 -3.49 -4.08
C VAL A 47 -5.00 -2.65 -3.75
N GLY A 48 -4.83 -1.38 -3.36
CA GLY A 48 -6.00 -0.52 -3.16
C GLY A 48 -6.81 -0.87 -1.92
N SER A 49 -8.13 -0.61 -1.93
CA SER A 49 -8.98 -0.88 -0.76
C SER A 49 -9.04 -2.36 -0.39
N ILE A 50 -8.97 -3.26 -1.37
CA ILE A 50 -8.95 -4.72 -1.14
C ILE A 50 -7.67 -5.11 -0.40
N GLY A 51 -6.51 -4.72 -0.91
CA GLY A 51 -5.21 -5.04 -0.29
C GLY A 51 -5.03 -4.43 1.10
N ARG A 52 -5.60 -3.24 1.34
CA ARG A 52 -5.54 -2.56 2.65
C ARG A 52 -6.57 -3.04 3.68
N GLY A 53 -7.53 -3.88 3.32
CA GLY A 53 -8.58 -4.33 4.24
C GLY A 53 -9.70 -3.30 4.48
N GLU A 54 -9.95 -2.44 3.50
CA GLU A 54 -10.80 -1.24 3.61
C GLU A 54 -12.02 -1.27 2.69
N VAL A 55 -12.41 -2.46 2.23
CA VAL A 55 -13.46 -2.58 1.21
C VAL A 55 -14.80 -2.03 1.70
N GLY A 56 -15.38 -1.17 0.87
CA GLY A 56 -16.74 -0.67 0.98
C GLY A 56 -17.75 -1.49 0.18
N ASN A 57 -18.96 -0.95 -0.01
CA ASN A 57 -19.96 -1.61 -0.86
C ASN A 57 -19.50 -1.68 -2.33
N VAL A 58 -19.01 -0.55 -2.84
CA VAL A 58 -18.44 -0.44 -4.20
C VAL A 58 -16.92 -0.32 -4.06
N SER A 59 -16.17 -1.25 -4.64
CA SER A 59 -14.70 -1.21 -4.66
C SER A 59 -14.17 -1.78 -5.95
N ASN A 60 -13.18 -1.11 -6.53
CA ASN A 60 -12.50 -1.54 -7.74
C ASN A 60 -11.55 -2.69 -7.43
N LEU A 61 -11.27 -3.49 -8.46
CA LEU A 61 -10.23 -4.49 -8.43
C LEU A 61 -8.95 -3.89 -9.04
N ASP A 62 -8.04 -3.42 -8.20
CA ASP A 62 -6.74 -2.92 -8.63
C ASP A 62 -5.72 -4.07 -8.58
N LEU A 63 -5.16 -4.46 -9.73
CA LEU A 63 -4.27 -5.61 -9.87
C LEU A 63 -2.90 -5.25 -10.42
N PHE A 64 -1.92 -6.04 -10.01
CA PHE A 64 -0.60 -6.11 -10.62
C PHE A 64 -0.20 -7.56 -10.82
N ILE A 65 0.63 -7.79 -11.84
CA ILE A 65 1.00 -9.11 -12.31
C ILE A 65 2.53 -9.18 -12.40
N LEU A 66 3.14 -10.16 -11.74
CA LEU A 66 4.59 -10.38 -11.75
C LEU A 66 4.92 -11.75 -12.32
N SER A 67 5.95 -11.82 -13.15
CA SER A 67 6.55 -13.06 -13.64
C SER A 67 7.91 -13.29 -13.01
N LYS A 68 8.27 -14.56 -12.83
CA LYS A 68 9.62 -14.98 -12.45
C LYS A 68 10.62 -14.90 -13.63
N HIS A 69 10.11 -14.81 -14.86
CA HIS A 69 10.90 -14.77 -16.08
C HIS A 69 11.33 -13.35 -16.42
N GLU A 70 12.42 -13.21 -17.18
CA GLU A 70 12.81 -11.91 -17.74
C GLU A 70 11.79 -11.47 -18.79
N GLN A 71 11.64 -10.16 -19.00
CA GLN A 71 10.63 -9.60 -19.89
C GLN A 71 10.72 -10.13 -21.31
N LYS A 72 11.96 -10.38 -21.79
CA LYS A 72 12.24 -10.96 -23.10
C LYS A 72 11.75 -12.41 -23.25
N ASP A 73 11.62 -13.13 -22.14
CA ASP A 73 11.22 -14.54 -22.09
C ASP A 73 9.71 -14.70 -21.85
N ILE A 74 8.99 -13.60 -21.61
CA ILE A 74 7.53 -13.58 -21.49
C ILE A 74 6.95 -13.58 -22.91
N SER A 75 6.37 -14.72 -23.32
CA SER A 75 5.65 -14.86 -24.57
C SER A 75 4.52 -13.82 -24.68
N LYS A 76 4.51 -13.07 -25.78
CA LYS A 76 3.48 -12.04 -26.00
C LYS A 76 2.08 -12.63 -26.11
N LEU A 77 1.96 -13.83 -26.69
CA LEU A 77 0.68 -14.53 -26.79
C LEU A 77 0.20 -15.00 -25.42
N ASP A 78 1.10 -15.50 -24.57
CA ASP A 78 0.73 -15.90 -23.20
C ASP A 78 0.35 -14.71 -22.34
N GLU A 79 1.04 -13.57 -22.50
CA GLU A 79 0.64 -12.30 -21.88
C GLU A 79 -0.78 -11.91 -22.32
N LEU A 80 -1.08 -11.91 -23.62
CA LEU A 80 -2.43 -11.56 -24.12
C LEU A 80 -3.51 -12.51 -23.59
N LEU A 81 -3.24 -13.81 -23.56
CA LEU A 81 -4.16 -14.82 -23.03
C LEU A 81 -4.40 -14.62 -21.52
N LEU A 82 -3.35 -14.33 -20.76
CA LEU A 82 -3.45 -14.03 -19.33
C LEU A 82 -4.30 -12.78 -19.09
N LEU A 83 -4.01 -11.70 -19.81
CA LEU A 83 -4.74 -10.44 -19.67
C LEU A 83 -6.22 -10.60 -20.04
N ALA A 84 -6.52 -11.34 -21.11
CA ALA A 84 -7.90 -11.65 -21.49
C ALA A 84 -8.63 -12.45 -20.39
N GLU A 85 -7.97 -13.44 -19.78
CA GLU A 85 -8.56 -14.23 -18.69
C GLU A 85 -8.80 -13.36 -17.45
N ILE A 86 -7.88 -12.45 -17.11
CA ILE A 86 -8.06 -11.52 -15.99
C ILE A 86 -9.24 -10.57 -16.23
N ILE A 87 -9.41 -10.06 -17.45
CA ILE A 87 -10.56 -9.22 -17.83
C ILE A 87 -11.87 -10.01 -17.71
N ASN A 88 -11.89 -11.25 -18.19
CA ASN A 88 -13.04 -12.14 -18.07
C ASN A 88 -13.41 -12.42 -16.60
N ILE A 89 -12.41 -12.68 -15.74
CA ILE A 89 -12.64 -12.84 -14.30
C ILE A 89 -13.19 -11.55 -13.67
N ASN A 90 -12.67 -10.38 -14.05
CA ASN A 90 -13.15 -9.09 -13.55
C ASN A 90 -14.64 -8.88 -13.87
N GLN A 91 -15.04 -9.19 -15.11
CA GLN A 91 -16.43 -9.11 -15.56
C GLN A 91 -17.33 -10.13 -14.87
N GLN A 92 -16.89 -11.39 -14.74
CA GLN A 92 -17.67 -12.44 -14.08
C GLN A 92 -17.90 -12.21 -12.59
N LEU A 93 -17.07 -11.38 -11.95
CA LEU A 93 -17.19 -10.99 -10.55
C LEU A 93 -17.85 -9.61 -10.38
N ASP A 94 -18.41 -9.05 -11.46
CA ASP A 94 -19.12 -7.76 -11.47
C ASP A 94 -18.28 -6.59 -10.92
N TYR A 95 -16.96 -6.63 -11.10
CA TYR A 95 -16.11 -5.48 -10.79
C TYR A 95 -16.20 -4.43 -11.90
N PRO A 96 -16.07 -3.13 -11.57
CA PRO A 96 -15.93 -2.09 -12.59
C PRO A 96 -14.75 -2.36 -13.51
N ASP A 97 -14.83 -1.86 -14.74
CA ASP A 97 -13.73 -1.96 -15.71
C ASP A 97 -12.44 -1.34 -15.17
N PHE A 98 -11.31 -1.92 -15.58
CA PHE A 98 -10.00 -1.42 -15.19
C PHE A 98 -9.80 0.03 -15.61
N SER A 99 -9.35 0.85 -14.67
CA SER A 99 -9.21 2.29 -14.90
C SER A 99 -8.25 2.64 -16.05
N ASN A 100 -8.55 3.73 -16.76
CA ASN A 100 -7.76 4.22 -17.91
C ASN A 100 -7.55 3.14 -18.99
N ASP A 101 -8.61 2.38 -19.30
CA ASP A 101 -8.60 1.34 -20.34
C ASP A 101 -7.47 0.32 -20.14
N GLY A 102 -7.28 -0.13 -18.90
CA GLY A 102 -6.25 -1.12 -18.56
C GLY A 102 -4.80 -0.65 -18.74
N ARG A 103 -4.52 0.66 -18.81
CA ARG A 103 -3.15 1.21 -19.03
C ARG A 103 -2.04 0.57 -18.20
N PHE A 104 -2.33 0.15 -16.98
CA PHE A 104 -1.35 -0.43 -16.05
C PHE A 104 -1.44 -1.96 -15.94
N LEU A 105 -2.36 -2.58 -16.67
CA LEU A 105 -2.57 -4.02 -16.70
C LEU A 105 -1.58 -4.63 -17.70
N LYS A 106 -0.41 -5.00 -17.19
CA LYS A 106 0.67 -5.66 -17.94
C LYS A 106 1.42 -6.62 -17.02
N VAL A 107 2.21 -7.52 -17.60
CA VAL A 107 3.05 -8.43 -16.83
C VAL A 107 4.42 -7.79 -16.60
N TYR A 108 4.78 -7.60 -15.34
CA TYR A 108 6.10 -7.12 -14.93
C TYR A 108 7.03 -8.32 -14.69
N SER A 109 8.30 -8.20 -15.07
CA SER A 109 9.34 -9.16 -14.71
C SER A 109 9.98 -8.79 -13.36
N LEU A 110 10.02 -9.73 -12.41
CA LEU A 110 10.69 -9.48 -11.13
C LEU A 110 12.19 -9.23 -11.34
N LYS A 111 12.84 -10.04 -12.19
CA LYS A 111 14.27 -9.93 -12.47
C LYS A 111 14.64 -8.56 -13.03
N ASP A 112 13.86 -8.06 -13.99
CA ASP A 112 14.09 -6.74 -14.59
C ASP A 112 13.76 -5.62 -13.62
N MET A 113 12.70 -5.80 -12.81
CA MET A 113 12.35 -4.86 -11.74
C MET A 113 13.50 -4.69 -10.74
N LEU A 114 14.18 -5.78 -10.37
CA LEU A 114 15.35 -5.73 -9.48
C LEU A 114 16.61 -5.21 -10.19
N GLY A 115 16.82 -5.60 -11.45
CA GLY A 115 17.98 -5.15 -12.23
C GLY A 115 17.95 -3.66 -12.59
N LYS A 116 16.77 -3.03 -12.58
CA LYS A 116 16.57 -1.60 -12.83
C LYS A 116 16.34 -0.79 -11.56
N LEU A 117 16.25 -1.44 -10.39
CA LEU A 117 16.05 -0.78 -9.12
C LEU A 117 17.20 0.20 -8.90
N ASP A 118 16.88 1.49 -8.64
CA ASP A 118 17.78 2.65 -8.56
C ASP A 118 18.12 3.37 -9.89
N SER A 119 17.66 2.85 -11.02
CA SER A 119 17.79 3.49 -12.33
C SER A 119 16.60 4.40 -12.67
N PRO A 120 16.77 5.40 -13.56
CA PRO A 120 15.66 6.20 -14.09
C PRO A 120 14.56 5.38 -14.81
N LEU A 121 14.90 4.17 -15.27
CA LEU A 121 13.93 3.27 -15.94
C LEU A 121 12.90 2.69 -14.98
N ASP A 122 13.23 2.60 -13.68
CA ASP A 122 12.35 2.05 -12.63
C ASP A 122 11.01 2.81 -12.55
N ASP A 123 11.08 4.15 -12.62
CA ASP A 123 9.92 5.03 -12.62
C ASP A 123 9.22 5.05 -13.99
N TYR A 124 9.99 5.12 -15.08
CA TYR A 124 9.46 5.17 -16.44
C TYR A 124 8.59 3.94 -16.78
N GLU A 125 9.03 2.76 -16.38
CA GLU A 125 8.33 1.49 -16.64
C GLU A 125 7.25 1.18 -15.60
N ASN A 126 7.04 2.04 -14.60
CA ASN A 126 6.12 1.84 -13.47
C ASN A 126 6.49 0.67 -12.55
N SER A 127 7.72 0.14 -12.68
CA SER A 127 8.27 -0.93 -11.83
C SER A 127 8.41 -0.48 -10.39
N PHE A 128 8.80 0.78 -10.16
CA PHE A 128 8.86 1.39 -8.84
C PHE A 128 7.51 1.36 -8.12
N THR A 129 6.45 1.85 -8.77
CA THR A 129 5.09 1.85 -8.22
C THR A 129 4.61 0.42 -7.94
N ALA A 130 4.81 -0.51 -8.87
CA ALA A 130 4.42 -1.90 -8.71
C ALA A 130 5.09 -2.53 -7.46
N ARG A 131 6.39 -2.31 -7.29
CA ARG A 131 7.19 -2.77 -6.14
C ARG A 131 6.73 -2.15 -4.82
N MET A 132 6.50 -0.84 -4.79
CA MET A 132 6.05 -0.15 -3.58
C MET A 132 4.66 -0.61 -3.16
N LEU A 133 3.73 -0.79 -4.11
CA LEU A 133 2.40 -1.30 -3.79
C LEU A 133 2.44 -2.76 -3.30
N LEU A 134 3.31 -3.58 -3.90
CA LEU A 134 3.56 -4.95 -3.47
C LEU A 134 3.97 -4.99 -1.98
N LEU A 135 4.99 -4.22 -1.59
CA LEU A 135 5.50 -4.21 -0.22
C LEU A 135 4.55 -3.53 0.78
N LEU A 136 3.82 -2.49 0.36
CA LEU A 136 3.14 -1.58 1.29
C LEU A 136 1.64 -1.79 1.41
N GLU A 137 0.96 -2.44 0.48
CA GLU A 137 -0.50 -2.60 0.57
C GLU A 137 -1.08 -3.82 -0.15
N SER A 138 -0.26 -4.77 -0.60
CA SER A 138 -0.77 -5.85 -1.44
C SER A 138 -1.22 -7.11 -0.70
N LYS A 139 -2.05 -7.91 -1.37
CA LYS A 139 -2.42 -9.28 -1.01
C LYS A 139 -2.41 -10.17 -2.26
N ALA A 140 -1.78 -11.34 -2.15
CA ALA A 140 -1.76 -12.31 -3.24
C ALA A 140 -3.15 -12.91 -3.47
N ILE A 141 -3.59 -12.89 -4.73
CA ILE A 141 -4.81 -13.57 -5.18
C ILE A 141 -4.52 -14.75 -6.09
N HIS A 142 -3.32 -14.82 -6.68
CA HIS A 142 -2.83 -15.98 -7.41
C HIS A 142 -1.38 -16.28 -7.02
N ASN A 143 -1.08 -17.55 -6.81
CA ASN A 143 0.26 -18.07 -6.53
C ASN A 143 0.94 -17.47 -5.28
N ASN A 144 0.36 -17.75 -4.10
CA ASN A 144 0.83 -17.19 -2.83
C ASN A 144 2.27 -17.63 -2.47
N GLU A 145 2.67 -18.85 -2.81
CA GLU A 145 4.02 -19.37 -2.54
C GLU A 145 5.08 -18.57 -3.32
N LEU A 146 4.85 -18.35 -4.62
CA LEU A 146 5.74 -17.53 -5.44
C LEU A 146 5.70 -16.05 -5.02
N TYR A 147 4.54 -15.54 -4.61
CA TYR A 147 4.40 -14.20 -4.04
C TYR A 147 5.29 -14.01 -2.81
N GLU A 148 5.27 -14.95 -1.86
CA GLU A 148 6.11 -14.89 -0.66
C GLU A 148 7.59 -14.91 -1.03
N THR A 149 7.98 -15.75 -1.99
CA THR A 149 9.34 -15.80 -2.54
C THR A 149 9.75 -14.45 -3.13
N PHE A 150 8.88 -13.81 -3.92
CA PHE A 150 9.15 -12.50 -4.53
C PHE A 150 9.31 -11.40 -3.47
N ILE A 151 8.52 -11.42 -2.40
CA ILE A 151 8.71 -10.49 -1.28
C ILE A 151 10.10 -10.69 -0.66
N VAL A 152 10.52 -11.93 -0.40
CA VAL A 152 11.86 -12.21 0.14
C VAL A 152 12.96 -11.67 -0.77
N GLU A 153 12.92 -11.96 -2.08
CA GLU A 153 13.92 -11.49 -3.04
C GLU A 153 14.02 -9.95 -3.10
N ILE A 154 12.88 -9.26 -3.08
CA ILE A 154 12.84 -7.80 -3.09
C ILE A 154 13.42 -7.23 -1.79
N VAL A 155 13.03 -7.79 -0.65
CA VAL A 155 13.53 -7.31 0.65
C VAL A 155 15.02 -7.60 0.79
N ASP A 156 15.49 -8.77 0.33
CA ASP A 156 16.92 -9.09 0.29
C ASP A 156 17.72 -8.06 -0.49
N HIS A 157 17.20 -7.61 -1.62
CA HIS A 157 17.84 -6.57 -2.42
C HIS A 157 17.97 -5.24 -1.66
N TYR A 158 16.94 -4.83 -0.90
CA TYR A 158 17.01 -3.63 -0.05
C TYR A 158 17.94 -3.77 1.16
N PHE A 159 18.15 -5.00 1.61
CA PHE A 159 18.97 -5.32 2.78
C PHE A 159 20.38 -5.81 2.41
N ARG A 160 20.77 -5.74 1.12
CA ARG A 160 22.07 -6.20 0.58
C ARG A 160 23.29 -5.59 1.29
N ASP A 161 23.16 -4.37 1.78
CA ASP A 161 24.25 -3.64 2.46
C ASP A 161 24.36 -3.96 3.96
N LYS A 162 23.57 -4.95 4.45
CA LYS A 162 23.66 -5.41 5.83
C LYS A 162 24.98 -6.14 6.06
N LYS A 163 25.98 -5.38 6.49
CA LYS A 163 27.19 -5.90 7.14
C LYS A 163 26.80 -6.35 8.56
N ASP A 164 27.30 -7.50 9.03
CA ASP A 164 27.04 -8.13 10.35
C ASP A 164 27.32 -7.21 11.55
N THR A 165 26.52 -6.16 11.67
CA THR A 165 26.70 -5.07 12.61
C THR A 165 25.32 -4.72 13.15
N ASP A 166 25.26 -4.52 14.46
CA ASP A 166 24.04 -4.07 15.15
C ASP A 166 23.59 -2.65 14.76
N LYS A 167 24.35 -2.00 13.86
CA LYS A 167 24.14 -0.63 13.38
C LYS A 167 23.43 -0.53 12.04
N PHE A 168 23.08 -1.66 11.41
CA PHE A 168 22.35 -1.64 10.14
C PHE A 168 21.03 -0.88 10.26
N LYS A 169 20.74 -0.03 9.28
CA LYS A 169 19.49 0.71 9.13
C LYS A 169 19.03 0.52 7.68
N PRO A 170 17.75 0.20 7.42
CA PRO A 170 17.24 0.01 6.06
C PRO A 170 17.00 1.37 5.37
N LEU A 171 18.01 2.24 5.34
CA LEU A 171 17.91 3.61 4.81
C LEU A 171 17.55 3.61 3.33
N PHE A 172 18.02 2.62 2.57
CA PHE A 172 17.69 2.50 1.16
C PHE A 172 16.19 2.29 0.95
N LEU A 173 15.61 1.30 1.64
CA LEU A 173 14.17 1.06 1.65
C LEU A 173 13.38 2.27 2.17
N LEU A 174 13.83 2.88 3.27
CA LEU A 174 13.17 4.06 3.83
C LEU A 174 13.15 5.22 2.83
N ASN A 175 14.26 5.46 2.12
CA ASN A 175 14.35 6.46 1.07
C ASN A 175 13.40 6.16 -0.10
N ASP A 176 13.25 4.89 -0.47
CA ASP A 176 12.32 4.48 -1.53
C ASP A 176 10.85 4.65 -1.12
N ILE A 177 10.49 4.32 0.12
CA ILE A 177 9.14 4.57 0.67
C ILE A 177 8.85 6.09 0.67
N LEU A 178 9.82 6.92 1.07
CA LEU A 178 9.70 8.38 1.06
C LEU A 178 9.69 8.97 -0.36
N ARG A 179 10.47 8.39 -1.29
CA ARG A 179 10.42 8.71 -2.72
C ARG A 179 9.02 8.44 -3.25
N TYR A 180 8.42 7.31 -2.88
CA TYR A 180 7.07 6.95 -3.31
C TYR A 180 6.03 7.93 -2.82
N TRP A 181 6.11 8.37 -1.56
CA TRP A 181 5.28 9.44 -1.03
C TRP A 181 5.36 10.72 -1.88
N ARG A 182 6.57 11.17 -2.21
CA ARG A 182 6.80 12.36 -3.05
C ARG A 182 6.23 12.17 -4.46
N THR A 183 6.41 10.99 -5.05
CA THR A 183 5.81 10.64 -6.36
C THR A 183 4.29 10.72 -6.32
N LEU A 184 3.64 10.27 -5.24
CA LEU A 184 2.19 10.40 -5.07
C LEU A 184 1.75 11.87 -4.99
N CYS A 185 2.49 12.71 -4.27
CA CYS A 185 2.23 14.15 -4.19
C CYS A 185 2.37 14.84 -5.56
N LEU A 186 3.45 14.55 -6.31
CA LEU A 186 3.66 15.12 -7.65
C LEU A 186 2.60 14.65 -8.65
N ASN A 187 2.18 13.39 -8.55
CA ASN A 187 1.08 12.86 -9.37
C ASN A 187 -0.26 13.54 -9.06
N TYR A 188 -0.48 13.93 -7.81
CA TYR A 188 -1.62 14.76 -7.43
C TYR A 188 -1.53 16.15 -8.06
N GLU A 189 -0.40 16.86 -7.93
CA GLU A 189 -0.21 18.19 -8.52
C GLU A 189 -0.41 18.20 -10.05
N LYS A 190 0.15 17.20 -10.74
CA LYS A 190 -0.10 17.01 -12.18
C LYS A 190 -1.59 16.83 -12.50
N THR A 191 -2.34 16.16 -11.62
CA THR A 191 -3.79 15.96 -11.81
C THR A 191 -4.60 17.19 -11.46
N ARG A 192 -4.19 17.97 -10.45
CA ARG A 192 -4.86 19.20 -10.01
C ARG A 192 -4.98 20.23 -11.12
N ASN A 193 -3.98 20.30 -11.99
CA ASN A 193 -3.96 21.21 -13.14
C ASN A 193 -4.87 20.78 -14.30
N ASP A 194 -5.50 19.60 -14.22
CA ASP A 194 -6.37 19.05 -15.24
C ASP A 194 -7.84 19.14 -14.80
N LYS A 195 -8.60 20.04 -15.44
CA LYS A 195 -10.01 20.34 -15.09
C LYS A 195 -10.95 19.14 -15.32
N ILE A 196 -10.56 18.16 -16.12
CA ILE A 196 -11.39 16.99 -16.47
C ILE A 196 -11.18 15.88 -15.44
N LYS A 197 -10.01 15.82 -14.79
CA LYS A 197 -9.68 14.74 -13.87
C LYS A 197 -10.26 14.96 -12.47
N PRO A 198 -10.61 13.87 -11.75
CA PRO A 198 -11.19 13.93 -10.40
C PRO A 198 -10.12 14.24 -9.34
N TRP A 199 -9.53 15.43 -9.40
CA TRP A 199 -8.44 15.84 -8.50
C TRP A 199 -8.87 15.89 -7.04
N ARG A 200 -10.13 16.24 -6.73
CA ARG A 200 -10.68 16.25 -5.36
C ARG A 200 -10.59 14.87 -4.70
N LYS A 201 -10.98 13.81 -5.43
CA LYS A 201 -10.87 12.42 -4.99
C LYS A 201 -9.42 12.01 -4.73
N LYS A 202 -8.50 12.41 -5.63
CA LYS A 202 -7.07 12.14 -5.43
C LYS A 202 -6.52 12.86 -4.20
N ASN A 203 -6.93 14.10 -3.95
CA ASN A 203 -6.51 14.87 -2.78
C ASN A 203 -6.89 14.16 -1.48
N ILE A 204 -8.16 13.77 -1.33
CA ILE A 204 -8.62 13.10 -0.12
C ILE A 204 -7.93 11.74 0.07
N ASN A 205 -7.79 10.94 -1.00
CA ASN A 205 -7.04 9.68 -0.90
C ASN A 205 -5.58 9.90 -0.48
N LEU A 206 -4.95 10.99 -0.94
CA LEU A 206 -3.59 11.38 -0.56
C LEU A 206 -3.49 11.71 0.93
N LYS A 207 -4.42 12.53 1.44
CA LYS A 207 -4.47 12.97 2.85
C LYS A 207 -4.84 11.87 3.85
N TYR A 208 -5.46 10.78 3.38
CA TYR A 208 -5.83 9.64 4.23
C TYR A 208 -5.09 8.36 3.82
N SER A 209 -5.71 7.52 2.99
CA SER A 209 -5.22 6.16 2.68
C SER A 209 -3.76 6.07 2.25
N ARG A 210 -3.28 7.00 1.40
CA ARG A 210 -1.88 7.01 0.96
C ARG A 210 -0.94 7.45 2.08
N MET A 211 -1.28 8.50 2.82
CA MET A 211 -0.52 8.93 3.99
C MET A 211 -0.38 7.81 5.02
N LEU A 212 -1.48 7.13 5.35
CA LEU A 212 -1.47 5.97 6.25
C LEU A 212 -0.61 4.81 5.70
N THR A 213 -0.69 4.52 4.40
CA THR A 213 0.13 3.48 3.75
C THR A 213 1.63 3.73 3.92
N ILE A 214 2.07 4.97 3.73
CA ILE A 214 3.47 5.36 3.88
C ILE A 214 3.85 5.42 5.36
N PHE A 215 3.22 6.31 6.11
CA PHE A 215 3.66 6.65 7.47
C PHE A 215 3.29 5.59 8.50
N GLY A 216 2.24 4.81 8.24
CA GLY A 216 1.94 3.58 8.99
C GLY A 216 3.04 2.52 8.85
N THR A 217 3.78 2.52 7.73
CA THR A 217 4.96 1.65 7.55
C THR A 217 6.20 2.24 8.18
N ILE A 218 6.41 3.55 8.04
CA ILE A 218 7.58 4.22 8.59
C ILE A 218 7.59 4.12 10.12
N LEU A 219 6.44 4.32 10.78
CA LEU A 219 6.36 4.34 12.24
C LEU A 219 7.01 3.10 12.91
N PRO A 220 6.62 1.85 12.61
CA PRO A 220 7.27 0.68 13.22
C PRO A 220 8.74 0.55 12.81
N ILE A 221 9.13 0.92 11.58
CA ILE A 221 10.54 0.89 11.14
C ILE A 221 11.41 1.78 12.02
N VAL A 222 10.89 2.92 12.46
CA VAL A 222 11.69 3.94 13.16
C VAL A 222 11.52 3.89 14.68
N ALA A 223 10.39 3.40 15.17
CA ALA A 223 10.11 3.18 16.58
C ALA A 223 10.90 1.99 17.14
N LEU A 224 11.02 0.91 16.37
CA LEU A 224 11.94 -0.20 16.65
C LEU A 224 12.76 -0.45 15.38
N PRO A 225 13.98 0.11 15.27
CA PRO A 225 14.81 0.02 14.08
C PRO A 225 14.87 -1.42 13.58
N VAL A 226 14.25 -1.65 12.41
CA VAL A 226 14.26 -2.96 11.75
C VAL A 226 15.72 -3.32 11.44
N LYS A 227 16.21 -4.38 12.10
CA LYS A 227 17.63 -4.79 12.04
C LYS A 227 17.89 -5.87 11.00
N ASN A 228 16.85 -6.58 10.56
CA ASN A 228 16.96 -7.67 9.59
C ASN A 228 15.76 -7.71 8.65
N ARG A 229 15.94 -8.45 7.55
CA ARG A 229 14.92 -8.63 6.51
C ARG A 229 13.63 -9.24 7.03
N ASP A 230 13.72 -10.23 7.93
CA ASP A 230 12.57 -11.02 8.39
C ASP A 230 11.60 -10.14 9.16
N GLN A 231 12.12 -9.21 9.97
CA GLN A 231 11.32 -8.20 10.65
C GLN A 231 10.55 -7.31 9.67
N PHE A 232 11.13 -6.92 8.53
CA PHE A 232 10.39 -6.15 7.53
C PHE A 232 9.37 -7.01 6.78
N ILE A 233 9.69 -8.26 6.46
CA ILE A 233 8.76 -9.21 5.83
C ILE A 233 7.52 -9.42 6.72
N GLU A 234 7.67 -9.48 8.04
CA GLU A 234 6.50 -9.52 8.94
C GLU A 234 5.65 -8.24 8.87
N LEU A 235 6.26 -7.07 8.64
CA LEU A 235 5.52 -5.82 8.44
C LEU A 235 4.73 -5.82 7.13
N THR A 236 5.24 -6.42 6.05
CA THR A 236 4.53 -6.49 4.76
C THR A 236 3.28 -7.35 4.83
N LYS A 237 3.17 -8.25 5.82
CA LYS A 237 1.97 -9.07 6.05
C LYS A 237 0.81 -8.28 6.66
N LEU A 238 1.11 -7.21 7.39
CA LEU A 238 0.12 -6.35 8.05
C LEU A 238 -0.45 -5.30 7.07
N THR A 239 -1.71 -4.95 7.23
CA THR A 239 -2.31 -3.78 6.57
C THR A 239 -1.69 -2.47 7.09
N PRO A 240 -1.82 -1.33 6.37
CA PRO A 240 -1.32 -0.05 6.86
C PRO A 240 -1.79 0.35 8.26
N LEU A 241 -3.07 0.12 8.57
CA LEU A 241 -3.65 0.40 9.90
C LEU A 241 -3.08 -0.51 10.98
N GLU A 242 -2.89 -1.80 10.68
CA GLU A 242 -2.26 -2.75 11.61
C GLU A 242 -0.79 -2.40 11.88
N ARG A 243 -0.03 -2.00 10.86
CA ARG A 243 1.35 -1.52 11.04
C ARG A 243 1.41 -0.25 11.88
N PHE A 244 0.51 0.70 11.63
CA PHE A 244 0.44 1.92 12.42
C PHE A 244 0.11 1.60 13.89
N SER A 245 -0.90 0.76 14.14
CA SER A 245 -1.25 0.28 15.48
C SER A 245 -0.06 -0.40 16.17
N TYR A 246 0.70 -1.20 15.43
CA TYR A 246 1.89 -1.87 15.93
C TYR A 246 3.00 -0.88 16.29
N GLY A 247 3.24 0.12 15.44
CA GLY A 247 4.17 1.21 15.73
C GLY A 247 3.78 2.00 16.99
N LEU A 248 2.49 2.27 17.17
CA LEU A 248 1.97 2.91 18.39
C LEU A 248 2.19 2.05 19.64
N ASP A 249 1.99 0.74 19.54
CA ASP A 249 2.27 -0.20 20.62
C ASP A 249 3.76 -0.27 21.00
N ILE A 250 4.67 -0.03 20.04
CA ILE A 250 6.11 0.05 20.30
C ILE A 250 6.47 1.33 21.06
N ILE A 251 5.91 2.49 20.67
CA ILE A 251 6.20 3.76 21.35
C ILE A 251 5.48 3.89 22.70
N GLY A 252 4.39 3.16 22.92
CA GLY A 252 3.79 2.86 24.23
C GLY A 252 2.94 3.96 24.86
N SER A 253 3.33 5.24 24.77
CA SER A 253 2.72 6.36 25.52
C SER A 253 2.10 7.47 24.64
N TYR A 254 1.84 7.20 23.36
CA TYR A 254 1.36 8.24 22.46
C TYR A 254 -0.15 8.46 22.52
N LYS A 255 -0.57 9.49 23.25
CA LYS A 255 -1.99 9.87 23.44
C LYS A 255 -2.81 8.76 24.10
N THR A 256 -4.06 9.07 24.45
CA THR A 256 -4.93 8.11 25.13
C THR A 256 -5.59 7.13 24.16
N ASP A 257 -6.11 6.03 24.68
CA ASP A 257 -6.96 5.10 23.91
C ASP A 257 -8.16 5.82 23.25
N LYS A 258 -8.75 6.79 23.94
CA LYS A 258 -9.84 7.62 23.41
C LYS A 258 -9.41 8.47 22.22
N ASP A 259 -8.18 9.00 22.24
CA ASP A 259 -7.66 9.77 21.12
C ASP A 259 -7.38 8.87 19.91
N TYR A 260 -6.93 7.64 20.15
CA TYR A 260 -6.76 6.66 19.09
C TYR A 260 -8.10 6.22 18.48
N GLN A 261 -9.14 6.01 19.29
CA GLN A 261 -10.49 5.75 18.79
C GLN A 261 -10.97 6.89 17.88
N LYS A 262 -10.79 8.15 18.28
CA LYS A 262 -11.11 9.30 17.41
C LYS A 262 -10.32 9.26 16.10
N PHE A 263 -9.04 8.90 16.12
CA PHE A 263 -8.25 8.75 14.91
C PHE A 263 -8.82 7.66 13.98
N LEU A 264 -9.25 6.53 14.52
CA LEU A 264 -9.91 5.47 13.77
C LEU A 264 -11.27 5.92 13.20
N ASP A 265 -12.06 6.65 13.98
CA ASP A 265 -13.34 7.24 13.54
C ASP A 265 -13.11 8.22 12.37
N LEU A 266 -12.06 9.05 12.42
CA LEU A 266 -11.71 9.95 11.31
C LEU A 266 -11.42 9.16 10.03
N TYR A 267 -10.72 8.03 10.14
CA TYR A 267 -10.41 7.18 9.00
C TYR A 267 -11.65 6.45 8.45
N GLU A 268 -12.49 5.91 9.33
CA GLU A 268 -13.74 5.26 8.94
C GLU A 268 -14.67 6.25 8.22
N ASN A 269 -14.83 7.45 8.78
CA ASN A 269 -15.61 8.53 8.15
C ASN A 269 -15.07 8.87 6.76
N PHE A 270 -13.75 8.91 6.57
CA PHE A 270 -13.14 9.07 5.24
C PHE A 270 -13.56 7.95 4.27
N LEU A 271 -13.49 6.69 4.70
CA LEU A 271 -13.91 5.56 3.86
C LEU A 271 -15.40 5.64 3.51
N PHE A 272 -16.24 6.03 4.47
CA PHE A 272 -17.66 6.27 4.25
C PHE A 272 -17.91 7.42 3.26
N CYS A 273 -17.23 8.56 3.40
CA CYS A 273 -17.27 9.68 2.44
C CYS A 273 -16.90 9.21 1.03
N LYS A 274 -15.83 8.40 0.92
CA LYS A 274 -15.31 7.91 -0.37
C LYS A 274 -16.32 7.03 -1.11
N GLU A 275 -17.10 6.23 -0.39
CA GLU A 275 -18.18 5.44 -1.00
C GLU A 275 -19.37 6.29 -1.44
N ASN A 276 -19.57 7.44 -0.81
CA ASN A 276 -20.69 8.35 -1.01
C ASN A 276 -20.28 9.64 -1.75
N GLU A 277 -19.22 9.59 -2.57
CA GLU A 277 -18.51 10.76 -3.13
C GLU A 277 -19.39 11.72 -3.96
N LYS A 278 -20.59 11.29 -4.36
CA LYS A 278 -21.58 12.14 -5.05
C LYS A 278 -22.17 13.24 -4.14
N LYS A 279 -21.94 13.18 -2.82
CA LYS A 279 -22.41 14.18 -1.84
C LYS A 279 -21.28 15.16 -1.51
N GLU A 280 -21.36 16.37 -2.06
CA GLU A 280 -20.31 17.41 -1.92
C GLU A 280 -20.07 17.81 -0.45
N GLU A 281 -21.12 17.89 0.37
CA GLU A 281 -21.04 18.20 1.79
C GLU A 281 -20.19 17.19 2.60
N LEU A 282 -20.32 15.90 2.30
CA LEU A 282 -19.51 14.85 2.95
C LEU A 282 -18.03 14.99 2.58
N THR A 283 -17.77 15.32 1.32
CA THR A 283 -16.41 15.52 0.80
C THR A 283 -15.73 16.69 1.51
N GLU A 284 -16.45 17.78 1.76
CA GLU A 284 -15.94 18.95 2.45
C GLU A 284 -15.67 18.67 3.94
N LYS A 285 -16.58 17.97 4.63
CA LYS A 285 -16.35 17.56 6.02
C LYS A 285 -15.11 16.68 6.17
N CYS A 286 -14.93 15.72 5.26
CA CYS A 286 -13.75 14.87 5.23
C CYS A 286 -12.48 15.67 4.90
N ARG A 287 -12.57 16.76 4.14
CA ARG A 287 -11.42 17.67 3.91
C ARG A 287 -11.01 18.42 5.17
N CYS A 288 -11.95 18.99 5.91
CA CYS A 288 -11.67 19.72 7.17
C CYS A 288 -11.05 18.81 8.24
N ASN A 289 -11.45 17.54 8.26
CA ASN A 289 -10.97 16.56 9.22
C ASN A 289 -9.61 15.96 8.88
N ALA A 290 -9.07 16.22 7.69
CA ALA A 290 -7.82 15.64 7.22
C ALA A 290 -6.61 16.11 8.05
N GLU A 291 -6.64 17.35 8.52
CA GLU A 291 -5.57 17.93 9.35
C GLU A 291 -5.45 17.20 10.69
N ASN A 292 -6.58 16.98 11.38
CA ASN A 292 -6.60 16.19 12.63
C ASN A 292 -6.05 14.77 12.43
N PHE A 293 -6.34 14.15 11.28
CA PHE A 293 -5.81 12.81 10.95
C PHE A 293 -4.30 12.86 10.70
N SER A 294 -3.81 13.84 9.94
CA SER A 294 -2.36 14.01 9.71
C SER A 294 -1.59 14.35 10.98
N ASP A 295 -2.12 15.25 11.81
CA ASP A 295 -1.48 15.66 13.06
C ASP A 295 -1.31 14.50 14.02
N TYR A 296 -2.29 13.59 14.06
CA TYR A 296 -2.17 12.37 14.86
C TYR A 296 -1.02 11.48 14.37
N ILE A 297 -0.88 11.26 13.06
CA ILE A 297 0.23 10.47 12.49
C ILE A 297 1.57 11.14 12.75
N TYR A 298 1.66 12.46 12.54
CA TYR A 298 2.92 13.18 12.70
C TYR A 298 3.35 13.32 14.14
N GLY A 299 2.43 13.55 15.07
CA GLY A 299 2.76 13.53 16.49
C GLY A 299 3.32 12.16 16.92
N ALA A 300 2.82 11.06 16.34
CA ALA A 300 3.35 9.72 16.62
C ALA A 300 4.78 9.56 16.09
N LEU A 301 5.05 10.03 14.85
CA LEU A 301 6.37 10.01 14.24
C LEU A 301 7.38 10.93 14.94
N MET A 302 6.91 11.98 15.61
CA MET A 302 7.74 12.93 16.35
C MET A 302 7.92 12.57 17.82
N HIS A 303 7.29 11.48 18.29
CA HIS A 303 7.35 11.03 19.66
C HIS A 303 8.79 10.91 20.20
N GLU A 304 9.00 11.30 21.46
CA GLU A 304 10.33 11.41 22.07
C GLU A 304 11.10 10.07 22.12
N SER A 305 10.39 8.94 22.19
CA SER A 305 11.00 7.61 22.18
C SER A 305 11.69 7.25 20.86
N ILE A 306 11.37 7.95 19.77
CA ILE A 306 11.96 7.71 18.46
C ILE A 306 13.31 8.43 18.37
N ASN A 307 14.35 7.71 17.93
CA ASN A 307 15.72 8.24 17.83
C ASN A 307 15.77 9.50 16.94
N ASN A 308 16.35 10.58 17.47
CA ASN A 308 16.48 11.87 16.77
C ASN A 308 17.27 11.80 15.46
N GLU A 309 18.23 10.90 15.34
CA GLU A 309 18.96 10.68 14.09
C GLU A 309 18.01 10.13 13.02
N LEU A 310 17.13 9.19 13.41
CA LEU A 310 16.14 8.62 12.51
C LEU A 310 15.12 9.70 12.08
N LYS A 311 14.69 10.58 13.00
CA LYS A 311 13.77 11.70 12.71
C LYS A 311 14.23 12.56 11.54
N LYS A 312 15.54 12.81 11.42
CA LYS A 312 16.10 13.61 10.31
C LYS A 312 15.75 13.06 8.93
N TYR A 313 15.63 11.74 8.78
CA TYR A 313 15.38 11.13 7.46
C TYR A 313 13.96 11.35 6.93
N TRP A 314 12.93 11.40 7.78
CA TRP A 314 11.55 11.70 7.34
C TRP A 314 11.11 13.14 7.57
N CYS A 315 11.73 13.89 8.50
CA CYS A 315 11.36 15.30 8.71
C CYS A 315 11.52 16.15 7.43
N CYS A 316 12.50 15.83 6.57
CA CYS A 316 12.65 16.46 5.25
C CYS A 316 11.50 16.15 4.26
N SER A 317 10.56 15.28 4.62
CA SER A 317 9.41 14.89 3.80
C SER A 317 8.08 15.48 4.28
N LEU A 318 8.08 16.20 5.42
CA LEU A 318 6.89 16.78 6.06
C LEU A 318 6.37 18.04 5.35
N CYS A 319 7.18 18.70 4.52
CA CYS A 319 6.87 20.04 3.97
C CYS A 319 5.76 20.11 2.90
N ILE A 320 5.01 19.04 2.63
CA ILE A 320 4.11 18.97 1.46
C ILE A 320 2.64 19.34 1.78
N PHE A 321 2.27 19.55 3.05
CA PHE A 321 0.86 19.68 3.43
C PHE A 321 0.29 21.11 3.46
N TYR A 322 1.08 22.13 3.10
CA TYR A 322 0.58 23.52 2.97
C TYR A 322 -0.17 23.78 1.63
N PHE A 323 -0.84 22.76 1.06
CA PHE A 323 -1.59 22.87 -0.20
C PHE A 323 -3.05 22.40 -0.13
#